data_AF-A0A7C5D971-F1
#
_entry.id   AF-A0A7C5D971-F1
#
_cell.length_a   1.000
_cell.length_b   1.000
_cell.length_c   1.000
_cell.angle_alpha   90.00
_cell.angle_beta   90.00
_cell.angle_gamma   90.00
#
_symmetry.space_group_name_H-M   'P 1'
#
loop_
_entity.id
_entity.type
_entity.pdbx_description
1 polymer ?
#
loop_
_entity_poly.entity_id
_entity_poly.type
_entity_poly.pdbx_seq_one_letter_code
_entity_poly.pdbx_strand_id
1 'polypeptide(L)'
;MQHEAYWIAPNGEILPLQAMERHIQMICNYPERFGLTEEYIKRIYTKYRESYGTEGFARAEIMKALLEKGWIRIRYVQKWDFYKAEVLLWNDSLSKNLNNWISKLIGGEFGKVNMYSEIKILLNGEFIKTLKLEDFDQNNFE
;
A
#
# COMPACT_ATOMS: atom_id res chain seq x y z
N MET A 1 8.56 -11.10 -11.56
CA MET A 1 8.16 -9.77 -12.09
C MET A 1 8.41 -8.75 -11.00
N GLN A 2 8.91 -7.56 -11.33
CA GLN A 2 9.13 -6.51 -10.33
C GLN A 2 7.82 -5.75 -10.11
N HIS A 3 7.33 -5.73 -8.86
CA HIS A 3 6.12 -5.01 -8.48
C HIS A 3 6.50 -3.67 -7.83
N GLU A 4 5.85 -2.60 -8.27
CA GLU A 4 6.14 -1.22 -7.81
C GLU A 4 5.05 -0.68 -6.88
N ALA A 5 4.02 -1.47 -6.60
CA ALA A 5 2.90 -1.09 -5.77
C ALA A 5 2.31 -2.31 -5.07
N TYR A 6 1.88 -2.11 -3.82
CA TYR A 6 1.31 -3.15 -2.98
C TYR A 6 0.16 -2.62 -2.13
N TRP A 7 -0.69 -3.54 -1.74
CA TRP A 7 -1.54 -3.43 -0.57
C TRP A 7 -1.05 -4.41 0.49
N ILE A 8 -1.07 -4.00 1.75
CA ILE A 8 -0.87 -4.93 2.87
C ILE A 8 -2.17 -4.94 3.66
N ALA A 9 -2.76 -6.12 3.77
CA ALA A 9 -4.00 -6.34 4.49
C ALA A 9 -3.77 -6.29 6.01
N PRO A 10 -4.82 -6.01 6.82
CA PRO A 10 -4.72 -5.98 8.28
C PRO A 10 -4.25 -7.29 8.91
N ASN A 11 -4.49 -8.42 8.23
CA ASN A 11 -4.04 -9.75 8.64
C ASN A 11 -2.58 -10.06 8.21
N GLY A 12 -1.90 -9.12 7.54
CA GLY A 12 -0.52 -9.26 7.08
C GLY A 12 -0.37 -9.84 5.67
N GLU A 13 -1.45 -10.15 4.96
CA GLU A 13 -1.38 -10.59 3.55
C GLU A 13 -0.87 -9.45 2.66
N ILE A 14 0.12 -9.74 1.81
CA ILE A 14 0.71 -8.78 0.88
C ILE A 14 0.13 -9.03 -0.51
N LEU A 15 -0.57 -8.04 -1.05
CA LEU A 15 -1.15 -8.06 -2.38
C LEU A 15 -0.31 -7.18 -3.33
N PRO A 16 0.61 -7.75 -4.11
CA PRO A 16 1.29 -7.00 -5.16
C PRO A 16 0.32 -6.66 -6.30
N LEU A 17 0.42 -5.45 -6.84
CA LEU A 17 -0.35 -5.04 -8.02
C LEU A 17 0.27 -5.62 -9.28
N GLN A 18 -0.55 -5.96 -10.28
CA GLN A 18 -0.04 -6.39 -11.58
C GLN A 18 0.68 -5.25 -12.33
N ALA A 19 1.48 -5.59 -13.33
CA ALA A 19 2.18 -4.58 -14.13
C ALA A 19 1.17 -3.59 -14.75
N MET A 20 1.43 -2.29 -14.59
CA MET A 20 0.57 -1.18 -15.04
C MET A 20 -0.78 -1.01 -14.32
N GLU A 21 -1.10 -1.86 -13.33
CA GLU A 21 -2.33 -1.74 -12.54
C GLU A 21 -2.20 -0.63 -11.48
N ARG A 22 -3.25 0.19 -11.34
CA ARG A 22 -3.38 1.19 -10.26
C ARG A 22 -4.06 0.58 -9.04
N HIS A 23 -3.77 1.10 -7.84
CA HIS A 23 -4.39 0.61 -6.59
C HIS A 23 -5.92 0.56 -6.64
N ILE A 24 -6.55 1.55 -7.27
CA ILE A 24 -8.02 1.58 -7.43
C ILE A 24 -8.53 0.53 -8.40
N GLN A 25 -7.78 0.23 -9.47
CA GLN A 25 -8.16 -0.80 -10.44
C GLN A 25 -8.18 -2.16 -9.77
N MET A 26 -7.17 -2.48 -8.95
CA MET A 26 -7.13 -3.74 -8.21
C MET A 26 -8.34 -3.89 -7.27
N ILE A 27 -8.74 -2.81 -6.59
CA ILE A 27 -9.92 -2.82 -5.70
C ILE A 27 -11.22 -3.01 -6.49
N CYS A 28 -11.34 -2.34 -7.64
CA CYS A 28 -12.51 -2.49 -8.51
C CYS A 28 -12.61 -3.87 -9.15
N ASN A 29 -11.48 -4.46 -9.55
CA ASN A 29 -11.41 -5.76 -10.21
C ASN A 29 -11.65 -6.91 -9.22
N TYR A 30 -11.21 -6.76 -7.98
CA TYR A 30 -11.23 -7.82 -6.95
C TYR A 30 -11.72 -7.29 -5.58
N PRO A 31 -12.93 -6.71 -5.51
CA PRO A 31 -13.44 -6.07 -4.29
C PRO A 31 -13.46 -7.00 -3.07
N GLU A 32 -13.71 -8.29 -3.29
CA GLU A 32 -13.78 -9.32 -2.26
C GLU A 32 -12.46 -9.50 -1.51
N ARG A 33 -11.31 -9.31 -2.19
CA ARG A 33 -9.98 -9.35 -1.54
C ARG A 33 -9.80 -8.23 -0.52
N PHE A 34 -10.56 -7.15 -0.66
CA PHE A 34 -10.54 -6.00 0.24
C PHE A 34 -11.69 -6.03 1.26
N GLY A 35 -12.47 -7.11 1.32
CA GLY A 35 -13.68 -7.19 2.13
C GLY A 35 -14.72 -6.13 1.72
N LEU A 36 -14.79 -5.84 0.42
CA LEU A 36 -15.78 -4.97 -0.21
C LEU A 36 -16.64 -5.78 -1.18
N THR A 37 -17.74 -5.18 -1.62
CA THR A 37 -18.61 -5.71 -2.68
C THR A 37 -18.57 -4.79 -3.88
N GLU A 38 -18.81 -5.29 -5.09
CA GLU A 38 -18.89 -4.47 -6.29
C GLU A 38 -19.97 -3.38 -6.17
N GLU A 39 -21.13 -3.71 -5.58
CA GLU A 39 -22.26 -2.80 -5.34
C GLU A 39 -21.87 -1.62 -4.45
N TYR A 40 -21.11 -1.89 -3.39
CA TYR A 40 -20.57 -0.86 -2.50
C TYR A 40 -19.70 0.14 -3.28
N ILE A 41 -18.79 -0.36 -4.13
CA ILE A 41 -17.90 0.48 -4.93
C ILE A 41 -18.70 1.28 -5.96
N LYS A 42 -19.60 0.62 -6.70
CA LYS A 42 -20.48 1.28 -7.68
C LYS A 42 -21.28 2.40 -7.03
N ARG A 43 -21.85 2.16 -5.85
CA ARG A 43 -22.61 3.18 -5.10
C ARG A 43 -21.77 4.42 -4.78
N ILE A 44 -20.50 4.26 -4.42
CA ILE A 44 -19.59 5.39 -4.17
C ILE A 44 -19.31 6.16 -5.45
N TYR A 45 -19.02 5.48 -6.56
CA TYR A 45 -18.84 6.14 -7.85
C TYR A 45 -20.09 6.89 -8.31
N THR A 46 -21.27 6.29 -8.16
CA THR A 46 -22.56 6.93 -8.46
C THR A 46 -22.81 8.16 -7.58
N LYS A 47 -22.50 8.09 -6.26
CA LYS A 47 -22.61 9.21 -5.33
C LYS A 47 -21.84 10.44 -5.82
N TYR A 48 -20.64 10.25 -6.39
CA TYR A 48 -19.80 11.33 -6.90
C TYR A 48 -20.01 11.65 -8.38
N ARG A 49 -20.89 10.92 -9.08
CA ARG A 49 -21.08 11.03 -10.54
C ARG A 49 -19.78 10.83 -11.33
N GLU A 50 -18.90 9.97 -10.81
CA GLU A 50 -17.62 9.61 -11.43
C GLU A 50 -17.76 8.28 -12.18
N SER A 51 -16.98 8.11 -13.24
CA SER A 51 -16.95 6.84 -13.98
C SER A 51 -16.25 5.76 -13.16
N TYR A 52 -16.74 4.53 -13.22
CA TYR A 52 -16.21 3.43 -12.42
C TYR A 52 -14.70 3.21 -12.67
N GLY A 53 -13.92 3.14 -11.58
CA GLY A 53 -12.46 2.95 -11.65
C GLY A 53 -11.64 4.20 -12.02
N THR A 54 -12.26 5.38 -12.15
CA THR A 54 -11.51 6.63 -12.34
C THR A 54 -10.90 7.15 -11.04
N GLU A 55 -9.86 7.95 -11.17
CA GLU A 55 -9.32 8.74 -10.06
C GLU A 55 -10.30 9.89 -9.76
N GLY A 56 -10.45 10.26 -8.49
CA GLY A 56 -11.37 11.31 -8.07
C GLY A 56 -11.78 11.20 -6.60
N PHE A 57 -12.92 11.80 -6.27
CA PHE A 57 -13.49 11.76 -4.92
C PHE A 57 -13.96 10.37 -4.53
N ALA A 58 -14.51 9.59 -5.47
CA ALA A 58 -14.91 8.21 -5.21
C ALA A 58 -13.70 7.36 -4.81
N ARG A 59 -12.58 7.51 -5.54
CA ARG A 59 -11.31 6.88 -5.17
C ARG A 59 -10.86 7.30 -3.77
N ALA A 60 -10.88 8.60 -3.48
CA ALA A 60 -10.43 9.10 -2.18
C ALA A 60 -11.24 8.49 -1.03
N GLU A 61 -12.57 8.40 -1.17
CA GLU A 61 -13.46 7.77 -0.18
C GLU A 61 -13.16 6.28 -0.01
N ILE A 62 -13.03 5.52 -1.11
CA ILE A 62 -12.72 4.08 -1.05
C ILE A 62 -11.35 3.83 -0.40
N MET A 63 -10.34 4.59 -0.80
CA MET A 63 -8.99 4.48 -0.23
C MET A 63 -9.01 4.76 1.27
N LYS A 64 -9.67 5.85 1.68
CA LYS A 64 -9.81 6.21 3.09
C LYS A 64 -10.50 5.09 3.89
N ALA A 65 -11.59 4.52 3.36
CA ALA A 65 -12.29 3.42 4.02
C ALA A 65 -11.41 2.16 4.20
N LEU A 66 -10.50 1.88 3.27
CA LEU A 66 -9.53 0.79 3.43
C LEU A 66 -8.46 1.11 4.47
N LEU A 67 -7.92 2.33 4.46
CA LEU A 67 -6.96 2.76 5.48
C LEU A 67 -7.59 2.76 6.89
N GLU A 68 -8.87 3.12 7.02
CA GLU A 68 -9.67 3.01 8.26
C GLU A 68 -9.83 1.56 8.74
N LYS A 69 -9.86 0.60 7.82
CA LYS A 69 -9.86 -0.83 8.13
C LYS A 69 -8.46 -1.38 8.43
N GLY A 70 -7.41 -0.55 8.42
CA GLY A 70 -6.03 -0.93 8.73
C GLY A 70 -5.23 -1.45 7.54
N TRP A 71 -5.70 -1.24 6.31
CA TRP A 71 -4.89 -1.52 5.12
C TRP A 71 -3.73 -0.54 5.00
N ILE A 72 -2.60 -1.01 4.47
CA ILE A 72 -1.42 -0.19 4.17
C ILE A 72 -1.30 -0.08 2.66
N ARG A 73 -1.22 1.14 2.13
CA ARG A 73 -0.94 1.36 0.71
C ARG A 73 0.54 1.59 0.51
N ILE A 74 1.19 0.75 -0.29
CA ILE A 74 2.59 0.93 -0.66
C ILE A 74 2.70 1.34 -2.13
N ARG A 75 3.51 2.36 -2.41
CA ARG A 75 3.84 2.78 -3.78
C ARG A 75 5.30 3.14 -3.91
N TYR A 76 5.98 2.53 -4.87
CA TYR A 76 7.33 2.91 -5.29
C TYR A 76 7.28 4.18 -6.15
N VAL A 77 8.22 5.09 -5.89
CA VAL A 77 8.37 6.35 -6.61
C VAL A 77 9.69 6.29 -7.37
N GLN A 78 9.65 5.70 -8.57
CA GLN A 78 10.84 5.40 -9.37
C GLN A 78 11.75 6.61 -9.61
N LYS A 79 11.18 7.81 -9.83
CA LYS A 79 11.94 9.05 -10.08
C LYS A 79 12.91 9.40 -8.94
N TRP A 80 12.60 8.97 -7.72
CA TRP A 80 13.30 9.38 -6.50
C TRP A 80 13.78 8.20 -5.65
N ASP A 81 13.65 6.97 -6.17
CA ASP A 81 14.11 5.73 -5.52
C ASP A 81 13.66 5.56 -4.05
N PHE A 82 12.35 5.71 -3.79
CA PHE A 82 11.79 5.46 -2.47
C PHE A 82 10.37 4.89 -2.53
N TYR A 83 9.96 4.20 -1.47
CA TYR A 83 8.59 3.74 -1.25
C TYR A 83 7.81 4.73 -0.39
N LYS A 84 6.55 4.98 -0.72
CA LYS A 84 5.57 5.62 0.15
C LYS A 84 4.70 4.55 0.79
N ALA A 85 4.62 4.56 2.11
CA ALA A 85 3.64 3.78 2.86
C ALA A 85 2.60 4.73 3.45
N GLU A 86 1.36 4.62 2.99
CA GLU A 86 0.24 5.41 3.49
C GLU A 86 -0.62 4.58 4.44
N VAL A 87 -0.90 5.16 5.60
CA VAL A 87 -1.64 4.55 6.71
C VAL A 87 -2.53 5.58 7.40
N LEU A 88 -3.61 5.13 8.06
CA LEU A 88 -4.46 6.02 8.85
C LEU A 88 -4.02 6.12 10.32
N LEU A 89 -3.57 5.02 10.90
CA LEU A 89 -3.19 4.91 12.31
C LEU A 89 -1.90 4.12 12.44
N TRP A 90 -1.02 4.54 13.33
CA TRP A 90 0.20 3.79 13.66
C TRP A 90 -0.05 2.94 14.92
N ASN A 91 0.06 1.62 14.81
CA ASN A 91 -0.06 0.68 15.92
C ASN A 91 0.87 -0.53 15.70
N ASP A 92 0.98 -1.40 16.72
CA ASP A 92 1.92 -2.53 16.69
C ASP A 92 1.61 -3.54 15.59
N SER A 93 0.33 -3.81 15.32
CA SER A 93 -0.08 -4.71 14.23
C SER A 93 0.35 -4.18 12.87
N LEU A 94 0.13 -2.89 12.62
CA LEU A 94 0.58 -2.22 11.41
C LEU A 94 2.10 -2.24 11.29
N SER A 95 2.80 -1.90 12.37
CA SER A 95 4.27 -1.90 12.37
C SER A 95 4.81 -3.30 12.08
N LYS A 96 4.20 -4.35 12.64
CA LYS A 96 4.54 -5.74 12.35
C LYS A 96 4.31 -6.10 10.88
N ASN A 97 3.15 -5.75 10.33
CA ASN A 97 2.82 -6.04 8.94
C ASN A 97 3.75 -5.31 7.96
N LEU A 98 4.08 -4.05 8.26
CA LEU A 98 5.05 -3.27 7.49
C LEU A 98 6.44 -3.89 7.58
N ASN A 99 6.92 -4.23 8.78
CA ASN A 99 8.23 -4.88 8.96
C ASN A 99 8.32 -6.22 8.21
N ASN A 100 7.27 -7.04 8.25
CA ASN A 100 7.21 -8.28 7.48
C ASN A 100 7.33 -8.03 5.97
N TRP A 101 6.65 -6.99 5.46
CA TRP A 101 6.81 -6.59 4.06
C TRP A 101 8.24 -6.09 3.75
N ILE A 102 8.86 -5.31 4.65
CA ILE A 102 10.24 -4.84 4.51
C ILE A 102 11.22 -6.02 4.47
N SER A 103 11.10 -6.98 5.38
CA SER A 103 11.98 -8.15 5.42
C SER A 103 11.90 -8.96 4.12
N LYS A 104 10.69 -9.18 3.59
CA LYS A 104 10.48 -9.87 2.31
C LYS A 104 11.02 -9.09 1.11
N LEU A 105 10.89 -7.76 1.15
CA LEU A 105 11.43 -6.85 0.16
C LEU A 105 12.98 -6.93 0.13
N ILE A 106 13.64 -6.84 1.30
CA ILE A 106 15.11 -6.94 1.44
C ILE A 106 15.61 -8.34 1.06
N GLY A 107 14.88 -9.38 1.45
CA GLY A 107 15.18 -10.77 1.07
C GLY A 107 15.03 -11.08 -0.42
N GLY A 108 14.60 -10.11 -1.24
CA GLY A 108 14.50 -10.25 -2.69
C GLY A 108 13.31 -11.07 -3.16
N GLU A 109 12.31 -11.32 -2.30
CA GLU A 109 11.10 -12.06 -2.68
C GLU A 109 10.29 -11.30 -3.76
N PHE A 110 10.34 -9.97 -3.74
CA PHE A 110 9.66 -9.10 -4.69
C PHE A 110 10.26 -7.69 -4.73
N GLY A 111 9.83 -6.90 -5.72
CA GLY A 111 10.11 -5.47 -5.80
C GLY A 111 11.50 -5.10 -6.32
N LYS A 112 11.77 -3.79 -6.32
CA LYS A 112 13.11 -3.24 -6.53
C LYS A 112 13.65 -2.83 -5.18
N VAL A 113 14.84 -3.29 -4.84
CA VAL A 113 15.59 -2.88 -3.65
C VAL A 113 16.93 -2.34 -4.09
N ASN A 114 17.19 -1.11 -3.69
CA ASN A 114 18.54 -0.59 -3.51
C ASN A 114 18.76 -0.49 -1.99
N MET A 115 19.95 -0.79 -1.50
CA MET A 115 20.26 -0.71 -0.06
C MET A 115 20.06 0.71 0.49
N TYR A 116 20.11 1.71 -0.38
CA TYR A 116 19.82 3.12 -0.05
C TYR A 116 18.37 3.52 -0.24
N SER A 117 17.49 2.61 -0.71
CA SER A 117 16.07 2.95 -0.86
C SER A 117 15.48 3.27 0.51
N GLU A 118 14.61 4.27 0.53
CA GLU A 118 13.91 4.73 1.72
C GLU A 118 12.43 4.33 1.69
N ILE A 119 11.81 4.24 2.87
CA ILE A 119 10.36 4.13 3.03
C ILE A 119 9.87 5.37 3.78
N LYS A 120 9.13 6.21 3.08
CA LYS A 120 8.48 7.40 3.65
C LYS A 120 7.10 7.02 4.16
N ILE A 121 6.88 7.18 5.46
CA ILE A 121 5.61 6.89 6.11
C ILE A 121 4.75 8.14 6.10
N LEU A 122 3.53 8.00 5.57
CA LEU A 122 2.51 9.01 5.56
C LEU A 122 1.36 8.57 6.46
N LEU A 123 1.10 9.33 7.53
CA LEU A 123 -0.02 9.15 8.44
C LEU A 123 -1.10 10.16 8.08
N ASN A 124 -2.30 9.70 7.72
CA ASN A 124 -3.39 10.58 7.27
C ASN A 124 -3.00 11.51 6.10
N GLY A 125 -2.07 11.08 5.25
CA GLY A 125 -1.55 11.87 4.14
C GLY A 125 -0.41 12.83 4.50
N GLU A 126 -0.08 12.97 5.79
CA GLU A 126 1.04 13.79 6.25
C GLU A 126 2.29 12.94 6.46
N PHE A 127 3.43 13.43 5.98
CA PHE A 127 4.71 12.76 6.21
C PHE A 127 5.08 12.82 7.69
N ILE A 128 5.39 11.65 8.28
CA ILE A 128 5.76 11.57 9.70
C ILE A 128 7.19 11.08 9.94
N LYS A 129 7.71 10.18 9.11
CA LYS A 129 9.08 9.67 9.24
C LYS A 129 9.56 8.94 7.99
N THR A 130 10.88 8.77 7.91
CA THR A 130 11.54 7.89 6.96
C THR A 130 12.09 6.67 7.70
N LEU A 131 11.92 5.49 7.12
CA LEU A 131 12.64 4.27 7.50
C LEU A 131 13.65 3.99 6.39
N LYS A 132 14.92 3.78 6.74
CA LYS A 132 15.92 3.42 5.74
C LYS A 132 16.07 1.91 5.69
N LEU A 133 16.18 1.32 4.50
CA LEU A 133 16.33 -0.12 4.40
C LEU A 133 17.64 -0.64 5.01
N GLU A 134 18.71 0.17 5.00
CA GLU A 134 20.00 -0.16 5.63
C GLU A 134 19.89 -0.48 7.14
N ASP A 135 18.94 0.17 7.84
CA ASP A 135 18.71 -0.07 9.27
C ASP A 135 18.11 -1.46 9.56
N PHE A 136 17.54 -2.10 8.54
CA PHE A 136 16.93 -3.44 8.64
C PHE A 136 17.87 -4.55 8.19
N ASP A 137 18.87 -4.23 7.37
CA ASP A 137 19.88 -5.20 6.92
C ASP A 137 20.92 -5.49 8.03
N GLN A 138 21.27 -4.48 8.83
CA GLN A 138 22.19 -4.62 9.99
C GLN A 138 21.63 -5.46 11.16
N ASN A 139 20.37 -5.87 11.10
CA ASN A 139 19.72 -6.71 12.10
C ASN A 139 19.56 -8.18 11.64
N ASN A 140 20.18 -8.58 10.52
CA ASN A 140 20.29 -9.98 10.16
C ASN A 140 21.64 -10.54 10.64
N PHE A 141 21.55 -11.60 11.46
CA PHE A 141 22.60 -12.50 11.98
C PHE A 141 23.24 -12.12 13.35
N GLU A 142 22.48 -12.35 14.43
CA GLU A 142 23.00 -13.27 15.46
C GLU A 142 22.86 -14.72 14.98
#